data_AF-A0AAU4JHK7-F1
#
_entry.id   AF-A0AAU4JHK7-F1
#
_cell.length_a   1.000
_cell.length_b   1.000
_cell.length_c   1.000
_cell.angle_alpha   90.00
_cell.angle_beta   90.00
_cell.angle_gamma   90.00
#
_symmetry.space_group_name_H-M   'P 1'
#
loop_
_entity.id
_entity.type
_entity.pdbx_description
1 polymer ?
#
loop_
_entity_poly.entity_id
_entity_poly.type
_entity_poly.pdbx_seq_one_letter_code
_entity_poly.pdbx_strand_id
1 'polypeptide(L)'
;MTVTSVACAPWRIAWAERENERRQRAYRDATDAWRHRDDHLARLRIEAASFLGCTQPRTGLPVELDDDELVFRVLPVAQLVEAEARHIPGLPTPGGSCSFAETSSEALPAGLRVVDTGMAVVTSRRVAFGGREHRREWRYADLVGPAHHPDVPVTLLPDRCRLQGLLVPANASVNFRFYLTLAAADDRAAVVAQVDELLAAHRAARPTPLLLVDPDDAPLTAVRPDRRALGAAAVAAVVFVTLGPGALGPGAWGPRGPVPSAEVVALDVPPAGAALVPIGPVGPVAPRSRVGSADSAVWSPPSVPTTRPSAASTVAEAAVAVALPPASPPAVVPIPSASSVPTPGPVPTPDPSASPIPTPPVASASPTPTVTATPSPDPGLLAICLDPLQLPLLDPLLCPSPAP
;
A
#
# COMPACT_ATOMS: atom_id res chain seq x y z
N MET A 1 -61.34 9.78 3.07
CA MET A 1 -60.19 9.08 3.69
C MET A 1 -59.05 10.06 3.80
N THR A 2 -58.89 10.66 4.98
CA THR A 2 -57.83 11.62 5.29
C THR A 2 -56.65 10.83 5.86
N VAL A 3 -55.59 10.65 5.06
CA VAL A 3 -54.32 10.13 5.55
C VAL A 3 -53.67 11.25 6.35
N THR A 4 -53.83 11.20 7.68
CA THR A 4 -53.06 12.03 8.61
C THR A 4 -51.59 11.65 8.48
N SER A 5 -50.82 12.48 7.76
CA SER A 5 -49.37 12.50 7.82
C SER A 5 -48.96 12.73 9.28
N VAL A 6 -48.47 11.68 9.94
CA VAL A 6 -47.88 11.78 11.26
C VAL A 6 -46.58 12.54 11.08
N ALA A 7 -46.53 13.79 11.54
CA ALA A 7 -45.30 14.58 11.48
C ALA A 7 -44.16 13.82 12.17
N CYS A 8 -43.12 13.48 11.42
CA CYS A 8 -42.00 12.71 11.95
C CYS A 8 -41.28 13.53 13.04
N ALA A 9 -40.89 12.87 14.13
CA ALA A 9 -40.33 13.56 15.28
C ALA A 9 -39.01 14.27 14.90
N PRO A 10 -38.77 15.54 15.30
CA PRO A 10 -37.59 16.30 14.87
C PRO A 10 -36.24 15.62 15.13
N TRP A 11 -36.14 14.81 16.21
CA TRP A 11 -34.92 14.07 16.52
C TRP A 11 -34.63 12.92 15.54
N ARG A 12 -35.67 12.33 14.93
CA ARG A 12 -35.54 11.27 13.91
C ARG A 12 -35.01 11.84 12.61
N ILE A 13 -35.53 13.02 12.23
CA ILE A 13 -35.02 13.79 11.09
C ILE A 13 -33.54 14.11 11.30
N ALA A 14 -33.18 14.71 12.44
CA ALA A 14 -31.79 15.05 12.76
C ALA A 14 -30.88 13.81 12.92
N TRP A 15 -31.43 12.63 13.23
CA TRP A 15 -30.67 11.38 13.22
C TRP A 15 -30.42 10.93 11.78
N ALA A 16 -31.46 10.86 10.95
CA ALA A 16 -31.36 10.43 9.56
C ALA A 16 -30.41 11.31 8.76
N GLU A 17 -30.43 12.63 8.96
CA GLU A 17 -29.49 13.57 8.34
C GLU A 17 -28.03 13.26 8.70
N ARG A 18 -27.71 13.13 10.00
CA ARG A 18 -26.33 12.82 10.45
C ARG A 18 -25.86 11.45 9.98
N GLU A 19 -26.77 10.48 10.00
CA GLU A 19 -26.49 9.13 9.54
C GLU A 19 -26.22 9.11 8.03
N ASN A 20 -27.08 9.77 7.24
CA ASN A 20 -26.89 9.90 5.80
C ASN A 20 -25.61 10.67 5.46
N GLU A 21 -25.28 11.73 6.20
CA GLU A 21 -24.03 12.46 6.03
C GLU A 21 -22.81 11.57 6.33
N ARG A 22 -22.87 10.75 7.40
CA ARG A 22 -21.81 9.78 7.71
C ARG A 22 -21.65 8.76 6.60
N ARG A 23 -22.75 8.16 6.12
CA ARG A 23 -22.71 7.21 5.01
C ARG A 23 -22.12 7.87 3.76
N GLN A 24 -22.63 9.04 3.37
CA GLN A 24 -22.15 9.79 2.21
C GLN A 24 -20.66 10.13 2.29
N ARG A 25 -20.13 10.47 3.47
CA ARG A 25 -18.68 10.61 3.67
C ARG A 25 -17.96 9.30 3.41
N ALA A 26 -18.36 8.21 4.08
CA ALA A 26 -17.74 6.91 3.89
C ALA A 26 -17.78 6.41 2.44
N TYR A 27 -18.86 6.66 1.69
CA TYR A 27 -18.93 6.31 0.28
C TYR A 27 -18.04 7.18 -0.60
N ARG A 28 -17.93 8.48 -0.32
CA ARG A 28 -16.98 9.36 -1.02
C ARG A 28 -15.56 8.89 -0.79
N ASP A 29 -15.17 8.67 0.48
CA ASP A 29 -13.84 8.19 0.84
C ASP A 29 -13.52 6.85 0.16
N ALA A 30 -14.47 5.90 0.18
CA ALA A 30 -14.32 4.60 -0.49
C ALA A 30 -14.23 4.74 -2.02
N THR A 31 -15.01 5.64 -2.62
CA THR A 31 -14.98 5.89 -4.07
C THR A 31 -13.68 6.55 -4.50
N ASP A 32 -13.17 7.49 -3.70
CA ASP A 32 -11.92 8.18 -3.98
C ASP A 32 -10.73 7.23 -3.84
N ALA A 33 -10.68 6.41 -2.79
CA ALA A 33 -9.69 5.34 -2.65
C ALA A 33 -9.75 4.33 -3.81
N TRP A 34 -10.96 3.92 -4.22
CA TRP A 34 -11.15 3.04 -5.37
C TRP A 34 -10.65 3.67 -6.68
N ARG A 35 -10.90 4.97 -6.91
CA ARG A 35 -10.41 5.69 -8.09
C ARG A 35 -8.89 5.79 -8.10
N HIS A 36 -8.28 6.20 -6.99
CA HIS A 36 -6.82 6.26 -6.88
C HIS A 36 -6.16 4.91 -7.19
N ARG A 37 -6.77 3.82 -6.72
CA ARG A 37 -6.30 2.48 -7.01
C ARG A 37 -6.49 2.07 -8.48
N ASP A 38 -7.61 2.46 -9.11
CA ASP A 38 -7.86 2.21 -10.55
C ASP A 38 -6.85 2.97 -11.42
N ASP A 39 -6.61 4.25 -11.12
CA ASP A 39 -5.61 5.08 -11.79
C ASP A 39 -4.20 4.48 -11.65
N HIS A 40 -3.86 3.99 -10.45
CA HIS A 40 -2.58 3.34 -10.20
C HIS A 40 -2.44 2.04 -11.01
N LEU A 41 -3.44 1.17 -11.04
CA LEU A 41 -3.42 -0.06 -11.86
C LEU A 41 -3.35 0.25 -13.35
N ALA A 42 -4.08 1.26 -13.83
CA ALA A 42 -4.02 1.69 -15.20
C ALA A 42 -2.61 2.17 -15.58
N ARG A 43 -1.93 2.90 -14.69
CA ARG A 43 -0.52 3.29 -14.87
C ARG A 43 0.39 2.06 -14.93
N LEU A 44 0.26 1.12 -14.01
CA LEU A 44 1.05 -0.12 -14.02
C LEU A 44 0.84 -0.91 -15.31
N ARG A 45 -0.39 -0.95 -15.84
CA ARG A 45 -0.68 -1.60 -17.13
C ARG A 45 0.07 -0.95 -18.28
N ILE A 46 0.06 0.39 -18.35
CA ILE A 46 0.78 1.14 -19.38
C ILE A 46 2.29 0.85 -19.27
N GLU A 47 2.85 0.97 -18.07
CA GLU A 47 4.26 0.70 -17.83
C GLU A 47 4.63 -0.76 -18.16
N ALA A 48 3.77 -1.72 -17.80
CA ALA A 48 3.96 -3.13 -18.11
C ALA A 48 4.00 -3.37 -19.61
N ALA A 49 3.29 -2.57 -20.42
CA ALA A 49 3.29 -2.68 -21.88
C ALA A 49 4.44 -1.90 -22.56
N SER A 50 4.87 -0.75 -22.02
CA SER A 50 5.79 0.15 -22.72
C SER A 50 7.17 0.33 -22.09
N PHE A 51 7.36 0.08 -20.79
CA PHE A 51 8.63 0.30 -20.10
C PHE A 51 9.71 -0.68 -20.56
N LEU A 52 10.87 -0.17 -20.95
CA LEU A 52 12.01 -1.00 -21.40
C LEU A 52 13.19 -0.96 -20.41
N GLY A 53 13.09 -0.19 -19.32
CA GLY A 53 14.25 0.13 -18.48
C GLY A 53 14.98 1.38 -18.95
N CYS A 54 15.98 1.78 -18.18
CA CYS A 54 16.81 2.96 -18.44
C CYS A 54 18.29 2.55 -18.46
N THR A 55 19.08 3.11 -19.38
CA THR A 55 20.53 2.88 -19.42
C THR A 55 21.31 3.69 -18.38
N GLN A 56 20.64 4.65 -17.72
CA GLN A 56 21.18 5.52 -16.69
C GLN A 56 20.29 5.49 -15.44
N PRO A 57 20.85 5.81 -14.25
CA PRO A 57 22.25 6.15 -13.98
C PRO A 57 23.17 4.92 -14.00
N ARG A 58 24.47 5.12 -14.32
CA ARG A 58 25.51 4.07 -14.22
C ARG A 58 26.53 4.34 -13.11
N THR A 59 26.63 5.58 -12.66
CA THR A 59 27.57 6.00 -11.61
C THR A 59 26.91 5.92 -10.24
N GLY A 60 27.70 5.63 -9.21
CA GLY A 60 27.23 5.58 -7.81
C GLY A 60 26.34 4.38 -7.48
N LEU A 61 26.20 3.41 -8.39
CA LEU A 61 25.46 2.18 -8.14
C LEU A 61 26.30 1.19 -7.31
N PRO A 62 25.67 0.30 -6.53
CA PRO A 62 26.37 -0.72 -5.74
C PRO A 62 27.01 -1.82 -6.60
N VAL A 63 26.75 -1.82 -7.90
CA VAL A 63 27.20 -2.80 -8.89
C VAL A 63 27.60 -2.10 -10.20
N GLU A 64 28.58 -2.66 -10.90
CA GLU A 64 28.94 -2.24 -12.25
C GLU A 64 28.01 -2.90 -13.27
N LEU A 65 27.40 -2.08 -14.13
CA LEU A 65 26.43 -2.54 -15.12
C LEU A 65 27.11 -2.89 -16.44
N ASP A 66 26.67 -3.99 -17.05
CA ASP A 66 27.08 -4.32 -18.41
C ASP A 66 26.50 -3.32 -19.43
N ASP A 67 27.06 -3.28 -20.65
CA ASP A 67 26.69 -2.29 -21.66
C ASP A 67 25.23 -2.33 -22.10
N ASP A 68 24.60 -3.50 -22.06
CA ASP A 68 23.19 -3.72 -22.38
C ASP A 68 22.31 -3.97 -21.14
N GLU A 69 22.88 -3.86 -19.93
CA GLU A 69 22.11 -3.98 -18.69
C GLU A 69 21.30 -2.70 -18.43
N LEU A 70 20.00 -2.86 -18.23
CA LEU A 70 19.04 -1.76 -18.06
C LEU A 70 18.59 -1.68 -16.61
N VAL A 71 18.53 -0.47 -16.07
CA VAL A 71 18.02 -0.19 -14.72
C VAL A 71 16.51 -0.07 -14.79
N PHE A 72 15.82 -0.84 -13.96
CA PHE A 72 14.37 -0.78 -13.80
C PHE A 72 13.99 0.11 -12.62
N ARG A 73 14.72 0.01 -11.51
CA ARG A 73 14.47 0.82 -10.32
C ARG A 73 15.71 0.99 -9.47
N VAL A 74 15.88 2.19 -8.93
CA VAL A 74 16.84 2.47 -7.86
C VAL A 74 16.07 2.79 -6.58
N LEU A 75 16.46 2.15 -5.49
CA LEU A 75 15.96 2.39 -4.14
C LEU A 75 17.13 2.92 -3.30
N PRO A 76 17.19 4.23 -3.05
CA PRO A 76 18.32 4.83 -2.32
C PRO A 76 18.37 4.38 -0.85
N VAL A 77 17.24 3.98 -0.29
CA VAL A 77 17.13 3.45 1.07
C VAL A 77 16.35 2.14 1.00
N ALA A 78 17.05 1.04 1.25
CA ALA A 78 16.52 -0.30 1.42
C ALA A 78 17.29 -0.99 2.55
N GLN A 79 16.65 -1.98 3.17
CA GLN A 79 17.26 -2.77 4.24
C GLN A 79 17.45 -4.20 3.76
N LEU A 80 18.67 -4.72 3.93
CA LEU A 80 18.97 -6.13 3.68
C LEU A 80 18.41 -6.93 4.84
N VAL A 81 17.55 -7.90 4.53
CA VAL A 81 16.97 -8.81 5.53
C VAL A 81 17.45 -10.22 5.30
N GLU A 82 17.67 -10.95 6.41
CA GLU A 82 18.04 -12.35 6.39
C GLU A 82 17.10 -13.16 7.27
N ALA A 83 16.81 -14.39 6.83
CA ALA A 83 16.16 -15.39 7.65
C ALA A 83 17.11 -15.92 8.73
N GLU A 84 16.69 -15.86 9.99
CA GLU A 84 17.43 -16.43 11.12
C GLU A 84 17.18 -17.93 11.27
N ALA A 85 16.00 -18.39 10.86
CA ALA A 85 15.57 -19.77 10.96
C ALA A 85 15.37 -20.41 9.59
N ARG A 86 15.57 -21.73 9.51
CA ARG A 86 15.31 -22.52 8.29
C ARG A 86 13.82 -22.59 7.94
N HIS A 87 12.96 -22.46 8.94
CA HIS A 87 11.51 -22.46 8.79
C HIS A 87 10.96 -21.21 9.44
N ILE A 88 10.36 -20.35 8.62
CA ILE A 88 9.68 -19.15 9.07
C ILE A 88 8.23 -19.28 8.59
N PRO A 89 7.25 -19.34 9.49
CA PRO A 89 5.86 -19.45 9.10
C PRO A 89 5.39 -18.16 8.41
N GLY A 90 4.51 -18.29 7.42
CA GLY A 90 3.92 -17.13 6.73
C GLY A 90 4.82 -16.47 5.70
N LEU A 91 5.96 -17.07 5.34
CA LEU A 91 6.76 -16.56 4.24
C LEU A 91 6.04 -16.72 2.89
N PRO A 92 6.18 -15.72 1.99
CA PRO A 92 5.57 -15.78 0.68
C PRO A 92 6.16 -16.90 -0.18
N THR A 93 5.30 -17.51 -1.01
CA THR A 93 5.73 -18.51 -2.00
C THR A 93 6.49 -17.82 -3.14
N PRO A 94 7.70 -18.29 -3.51
CA PRO A 94 8.44 -17.76 -4.66
C PRO A 94 7.69 -17.93 -5.97
N GLY A 95 7.71 -16.91 -6.83
CA GLY A 95 7.08 -16.97 -8.16
C GLY A 95 5.55 -17.03 -8.14
N GLY A 96 4.93 -16.82 -6.96
CA GLY A 96 3.48 -16.69 -6.85
C GLY A 96 2.96 -15.42 -7.52
N SER A 97 1.64 -15.36 -7.75
CA SER A 97 1.00 -14.15 -8.27
C SER A 97 1.27 -12.97 -7.33
N CYS A 98 1.95 -11.96 -7.88
CA CYS A 98 2.27 -10.75 -7.13
C CYS A 98 1.00 -9.90 -6.91
N SER A 99 0.67 -9.66 -5.64
CA SER A 99 -0.26 -8.59 -5.28
C SER A 99 0.46 -7.24 -5.34
N PHE A 100 0.02 -6.35 -6.23
CA PHE A 100 0.45 -4.94 -6.25
C PHE A 100 -0.40 -4.08 -5.31
N ALA A 101 -0.69 -4.58 -4.11
CA ALA A 101 -1.40 -3.86 -3.07
C ALA A 101 -0.43 -3.14 -2.14
N GLU A 102 -0.90 -2.03 -1.55
CA GLU A 102 -0.18 -1.33 -0.50
C GLU A 102 -0.02 -2.22 0.73
N THR A 103 1.10 -2.04 1.43
CA THR A 103 1.42 -2.82 2.63
C THR A 103 0.71 -2.23 3.83
N SER A 104 0.10 -3.09 4.64
CA SER A 104 -0.67 -2.68 5.82
C SER A 104 0.17 -2.63 7.10
N SER A 105 1.39 -3.16 7.08
CA SER A 105 2.28 -3.22 8.24
C SER A 105 3.72 -2.95 7.85
N GLU A 106 4.44 -2.24 8.72
CA GLU A 106 5.90 -2.07 8.62
C GLU A 106 6.66 -3.04 9.53
N ALA A 107 5.95 -3.79 10.39
CA ALA A 107 6.57 -4.72 11.31
C ALA A 107 7.17 -5.91 10.55
N LEU A 108 8.45 -6.16 10.77
CA LEU A 108 9.17 -7.26 10.13
C LEU A 108 8.62 -8.61 10.62
N PRO A 109 8.34 -9.57 9.73
CA PRO A 109 7.90 -10.91 10.11
C PRO A 109 8.88 -11.58 11.08
N ALA A 110 8.34 -12.30 12.06
CA ALA A 110 9.15 -13.03 13.04
C ALA A 110 10.10 -14.01 12.33
N GLY A 111 11.36 -14.05 12.76
CA GLY A 111 12.40 -14.89 12.16
C GLY A 111 13.13 -14.24 10.98
N LEU A 112 12.72 -13.06 10.53
CA LEU A 112 13.55 -12.19 9.71
C LEU A 112 14.24 -11.15 10.60
N ARG A 113 15.46 -10.77 10.23
CA ARG A 113 16.17 -9.64 10.84
C ARG A 113 16.76 -8.73 9.76
N VAL A 114 16.89 -7.44 10.08
CA VAL A 114 17.65 -6.49 9.28
C VAL A 114 19.13 -6.66 9.62
N VAL A 115 19.98 -6.77 8.60
CA VAL A 115 21.45 -6.91 8.76
C VAL A 115 22.23 -5.72 8.22
N ASP A 116 21.67 -4.98 7.27
CA ASP A 116 22.30 -3.77 6.74
C ASP A 116 21.26 -2.82 6.15
N THR A 117 21.63 -1.57 5.94
CA THR A 117 20.85 -0.54 5.26
C THR A 117 21.69 0.10 4.17
N GLY A 118 21.11 0.29 2.99
CA GLY A 118 21.86 0.77 1.83
C GLY A 118 21.00 1.02 0.61
N MET A 119 21.66 1.06 -0.54
CA MET A 119 21.01 1.21 -1.83
C MET A 119 20.69 -0.15 -2.43
N ALA A 120 19.49 -0.31 -3.00
CA ALA A 120 19.15 -1.45 -3.85
C ALA A 120 18.86 -0.99 -5.29
N VAL A 121 19.25 -1.81 -6.26
CA VAL A 121 19.03 -1.57 -7.69
C VAL A 121 18.43 -2.82 -8.31
N VAL A 122 17.33 -2.64 -9.02
CA VAL A 122 16.70 -3.66 -9.86
C VAL A 122 17.14 -3.37 -11.29
N THR A 123 17.80 -4.34 -11.93
CA THR A 123 18.22 -4.27 -13.32
C THR A 123 17.48 -5.32 -14.16
N SER A 124 17.73 -5.36 -15.47
CA SER A 124 17.23 -6.40 -16.37
C SER A 124 17.82 -7.79 -16.14
N ARG A 125 18.88 -7.92 -15.31
CA ARG A 125 19.59 -9.20 -15.08
C ARG A 125 19.60 -9.65 -13.63
N ARG A 126 19.53 -8.70 -12.70
CA ARG A 126 19.77 -8.95 -11.28
C ARG A 126 19.17 -7.87 -10.39
N VAL A 127 19.10 -8.20 -9.11
CA VAL A 127 18.97 -7.23 -8.03
C VAL A 127 20.34 -7.10 -7.36
N ALA A 128 20.79 -5.88 -7.12
CA ALA A 128 21.99 -5.59 -6.37
C ALA A 128 21.67 -4.74 -5.14
N PHE A 129 22.29 -5.07 -4.01
CA PHE A 129 22.25 -4.31 -2.77
C PHE A 129 23.66 -3.94 -2.36
N GLY A 130 23.86 -2.69 -1.96
CA GLY A 130 25.08 -2.22 -1.33
C GLY A 130 24.77 -1.36 -0.12
N GLY A 131 25.07 -1.89 1.06
CA GLY A 131 25.08 -1.17 2.32
C GLY A 131 26.49 -0.88 2.80
N ARG A 132 26.61 -0.57 4.09
CA ARG A 132 27.89 -0.20 4.70
C ARG A 132 28.80 -1.41 4.90
N GLU A 133 28.21 -2.55 5.27
CA GLU A 133 28.94 -3.75 5.69
C GLU A 133 28.73 -4.91 4.71
N HIS A 134 27.59 -4.90 4.02
CA HIS A 134 27.15 -5.97 3.15
C HIS A 134 26.94 -5.49 1.71
N ARG A 135 27.41 -6.32 0.78
CA ARG A 135 27.03 -6.25 -0.63
C ARG A 135 26.42 -7.58 -1.03
N ARG A 136 25.33 -7.53 -1.79
CA ARG A 136 24.65 -8.73 -2.28
C ARG A 136 24.14 -8.54 -3.68
N GLU A 137 24.27 -9.57 -4.50
CA GLU A 137 23.71 -9.62 -5.83
C GLU A 137 22.90 -10.91 -5.98
N TRP A 138 21.73 -10.78 -6.61
CA TRP A 138 20.85 -11.90 -6.97
C TRP A 138 20.59 -11.86 -8.46
N ARG A 139 21.14 -12.81 -9.21
CA ARG A 139 20.87 -12.95 -10.65
C ARG A 139 19.54 -13.66 -10.83
N TYR A 140 18.70 -13.17 -11.75
CA TYR A 140 17.38 -13.78 -11.98
C TYR A 140 17.49 -15.25 -12.40
N ALA A 141 18.51 -15.61 -13.18
CA ALA A 141 18.78 -16.99 -13.60
C ALA A 141 19.06 -17.97 -12.43
N ASP A 142 19.49 -17.45 -11.28
CA ASP A 142 19.80 -18.24 -10.09
C ASP A 142 18.66 -18.23 -9.06
N LEU A 143 17.66 -17.36 -9.26
CA LEU A 143 16.52 -17.21 -8.36
C LEU A 143 15.43 -18.24 -8.70
N VAL A 144 14.77 -18.75 -7.66
CA VAL A 144 13.52 -19.50 -7.83
C VAL A 144 12.38 -18.58 -8.28
N GLY A 145 12.48 -17.29 -7.92
CA GLY A 145 11.53 -16.24 -8.24
C GLY A 145 11.38 -15.27 -7.05
N PRO A 146 11.01 -13.99 -7.29
CA PRO A 146 10.76 -13.07 -6.19
C PRO A 146 9.56 -13.54 -5.36
N ALA A 147 9.65 -13.39 -4.05
CA ALA A 147 8.60 -13.77 -3.10
C ALA A 147 8.16 -12.54 -2.31
N HIS A 148 7.09 -11.89 -2.75
CA HIS A 148 6.57 -10.66 -2.15
C HIS A 148 5.65 -10.97 -0.98
N HIS A 149 5.93 -10.44 0.21
CA HIS A 149 5.05 -10.63 1.35
C HIS A 149 3.75 -9.82 1.15
N PRO A 150 2.55 -10.36 1.37
CA PRO A 150 1.31 -9.62 1.11
C PRO A 150 1.21 -8.32 1.93
N ASP A 151 1.47 -8.40 3.24
CA ASP A 151 1.14 -7.31 4.17
C ASP A 151 2.30 -6.37 4.56
N VAL A 152 3.55 -6.79 4.33
CA VAL A 152 4.77 -6.11 4.80
C VAL A 152 5.65 -5.79 3.60
N PRO A 153 6.37 -4.65 3.53
CA PRO A 153 7.19 -4.28 2.37
C PRO A 153 8.51 -5.07 2.26
N VAL A 154 8.46 -6.37 2.60
CA VAL A 154 9.53 -7.35 2.39
C VAL A 154 9.33 -8.08 1.07
N THR A 155 10.42 -8.27 0.34
CA THR A 155 10.51 -9.24 -0.75
C THR A 155 11.70 -10.15 -0.51
N LEU A 156 11.45 -11.45 -0.43
CA LEU A 156 12.51 -12.46 -0.35
C LEU A 156 12.98 -12.83 -1.76
N LEU A 157 14.28 -13.04 -1.88
CA LEU A 157 14.99 -13.38 -3.12
C LEU A 157 15.70 -14.72 -2.89
N PRO A 158 14.95 -15.83 -2.85
CA PRO A 158 15.51 -17.15 -2.58
C PRO A 158 16.41 -17.60 -3.72
N ASP A 159 17.69 -17.73 -3.41
CA ASP A 159 18.68 -18.42 -4.23
C ASP A 159 19.05 -19.77 -3.59
N ARG A 160 20.03 -20.47 -4.17
CA ARG A 160 20.50 -21.79 -3.69
C ARG A 160 21.30 -21.73 -2.38
N CYS A 161 21.58 -20.54 -1.85
CA CYS A 161 22.51 -20.34 -0.74
C CYS A 161 21.79 -19.95 0.56
N ARG A 162 21.16 -18.77 0.59
CA ARG A 162 20.58 -18.21 1.81
C ARG A 162 19.28 -17.48 1.48
N LEU A 163 18.31 -17.63 2.39
CA LEU A 163 17.06 -16.90 2.30
C LEU A 163 17.26 -15.47 2.79
N GLN A 164 17.53 -14.58 1.84
CA GLN A 164 17.71 -13.16 2.04
C GLN A 164 16.72 -12.38 1.19
N GLY A 165 16.57 -11.10 1.47
CA GLY A 165 15.67 -10.24 0.73
C GLY A 165 15.86 -8.77 1.05
N LEU A 166 14.89 -7.98 0.60
CA LEU A 166 14.88 -6.54 0.79
C LEU A 166 13.61 -6.14 1.53
N LEU A 167 13.78 -5.38 2.61
CA LEU A 167 12.73 -4.56 3.21
C LEU A 167 12.87 -3.15 2.60
N VAL A 168 11.81 -2.70 1.93
CA VAL A 168 11.79 -1.41 1.24
C VAL A 168 10.86 -0.42 1.96
N PRO A 169 11.00 0.89 1.77
CA PRO A 169 10.06 1.87 2.29
C PRO A 169 8.63 1.57 1.83
N ALA A 170 7.65 1.70 2.73
CA ALA A 170 6.24 1.35 2.44
C ALA A 170 5.70 2.08 1.20
N ASN A 171 6.04 3.36 1.04
CA ASN A 171 5.65 4.19 -0.12
C ASN A 171 6.28 3.73 -1.46
N ALA A 172 7.37 2.98 -1.43
CA ALA A 172 8.06 2.45 -2.61
C ALA A 172 7.70 0.98 -2.90
N SER A 173 7.01 0.31 -1.98
CA SER A 173 6.77 -1.14 -2.00
C SER A 173 6.08 -1.62 -3.27
N VAL A 174 4.95 -1.01 -3.65
CA VAL A 174 4.17 -1.42 -4.82
C VAL A 174 4.99 -1.28 -6.10
N ASN A 175 5.64 -0.13 -6.30
CA ASN A 175 6.49 0.12 -7.46
C ASN A 175 7.68 -0.84 -7.50
N PHE A 176 8.34 -1.08 -6.36
CA PHE A 176 9.45 -2.02 -6.28
C PHE A 176 9.02 -3.44 -6.68
N ARG A 177 7.91 -3.94 -6.13
CA ARG A 177 7.35 -5.26 -6.48
C ARG A 177 7.04 -5.37 -7.95
N PHE A 178 6.40 -4.34 -8.50
CA PHE A 178 6.07 -4.27 -9.92
C PHE A 178 7.30 -4.33 -10.81
N TYR A 179 8.28 -3.45 -10.61
CA TYR A 179 9.49 -3.42 -11.45
C TYR A 179 10.37 -4.67 -11.26
N LEU A 180 10.43 -5.22 -10.05
CA LEU A 180 11.14 -6.47 -9.81
C LEU A 180 10.45 -7.65 -10.49
N THR A 181 9.12 -7.74 -10.42
CA THR A 181 8.34 -8.76 -11.14
C THR A 181 8.54 -8.62 -12.64
N LEU A 182 8.47 -7.40 -13.17
CA LEU A 182 8.67 -7.11 -14.58
C LEU A 182 10.09 -7.46 -15.06
N ALA A 183 11.10 -7.18 -14.24
CA ALA A 183 12.50 -7.46 -14.56
C ALA A 183 12.86 -8.96 -14.46
N ALA A 184 12.24 -9.68 -13.52
CA ALA A 184 12.47 -11.10 -13.32
C ALA A 184 11.60 -12.01 -14.22
N ALA A 185 10.60 -11.45 -14.92
CA ALA A 185 9.71 -12.22 -15.77
C ALA A 185 10.37 -12.57 -17.11
N ASP A 186 10.31 -13.85 -17.48
CA ASP A 186 10.72 -14.33 -18.80
C ASP A 186 9.77 -13.86 -19.92
N ASP A 187 8.48 -13.72 -19.59
CA ASP A 187 7.45 -13.25 -20.50
C ASP A 187 6.75 -12.00 -19.97
N ARG A 188 7.00 -10.89 -20.65
CA ARG A 188 6.35 -9.61 -20.38
C ARG A 188 4.83 -9.67 -20.55
N ALA A 189 4.32 -10.46 -21.50
CA ALA A 189 2.89 -10.58 -21.74
C ALA A 189 2.16 -11.20 -20.54
N ALA A 190 2.81 -12.13 -19.82
CA ALA A 190 2.28 -12.70 -18.58
C ALA A 190 2.11 -11.64 -17.48
N VAL A 191 3.06 -10.70 -17.34
CA VAL A 191 2.95 -9.60 -16.37
C VAL A 191 1.81 -8.65 -16.75
N VAL A 192 1.65 -8.33 -18.04
CA VAL A 192 0.51 -7.52 -18.52
C VAL A 192 -0.81 -8.22 -18.23
N ALA A 193 -0.92 -9.52 -18.51
CA ALA A 193 -2.12 -10.30 -18.23
C ALA A 193 -2.46 -10.33 -16.73
N GLN A 194 -1.45 -10.43 -15.86
CA GLN A 194 -1.63 -10.36 -14.42
C GLN A 194 -2.17 -8.99 -13.96
N VAL A 195 -1.63 -7.89 -14.50
CA VAL A 195 -2.15 -6.55 -14.19
C VAL A 195 -3.59 -6.39 -14.70
N ASP A 196 -3.90 -6.95 -15.86
CA ASP A 196 -5.25 -6.94 -16.44
C ASP A 196 -6.26 -7.70 -15.59
N GLU A 197 -5.87 -8.85 -15.04
CA GLU A 197 -6.69 -9.61 -14.10
C GLU A 197 -6.94 -8.82 -12.80
N LEU A 198 -5.91 -8.19 -12.24
CA LEU A 198 -6.05 -7.33 -11.05
C LEU A 198 -6.98 -6.14 -11.31
N LEU A 199 -6.88 -5.54 -12.48
CA LEU A 199 -7.72 -4.41 -12.88
C LEU A 199 -9.17 -4.84 -13.15
N ALA A 200 -9.39 -6.02 -13.72
CA ALA A 200 -10.73 -6.60 -13.84
C ALA A 200 -11.36 -6.88 -12.46
N ALA A 201 -10.61 -7.50 -11.56
CA ALA A 201 -11.05 -7.75 -10.18
C ALA A 201 -11.34 -6.43 -9.43
N HIS A 202 -10.48 -5.42 -9.57
CA HIS A 202 -10.67 -4.10 -8.96
C HIS A 202 -11.95 -3.40 -9.45
N ARG A 203 -12.24 -3.50 -10.76
CA ARG A 203 -13.47 -2.93 -11.34
C ARG A 203 -14.73 -3.66 -10.90
N ALA A 204 -14.65 -4.98 -10.70
CA ALA A 204 -15.74 -5.76 -10.14
C ALA A 204 -16.03 -5.37 -8.67
N ALA A 205 -15.00 -4.93 -7.93
CA ALA A 205 -15.11 -4.49 -6.54
C ALA A 205 -15.50 -3.01 -6.35
N ARG A 206 -16.13 -2.38 -7.35
CA ARG A 206 -16.53 -0.97 -7.30
C ARG A 206 -17.49 -0.69 -6.13
N PRO A 207 -17.27 0.39 -5.34
CA PRO A 207 -18.18 0.78 -4.26
C PRO A 207 -19.63 0.94 -4.75
N THR A 208 -20.55 0.21 -4.11
CA THR A 208 -21.98 0.27 -4.45
C THR A 208 -22.58 1.59 -3.96
N PRO A 209 -23.42 2.26 -4.77
CA PRO A 209 -24.14 3.47 -4.33
C PRO A 209 -24.93 3.22 -3.05
N LEU A 210 -24.91 4.20 -2.16
CA LEU A 210 -25.60 4.11 -0.87
C LEU A 210 -27.11 4.26 -1.01
N LEU A 211 -27.83 3.52 -0.17
CA LEU A 211 -29.23 3.79 0.12
C LEU A 211 -29.30 4.81 1.26
N LEU A 212 -30.01 5.91 1.02
CA LEU A 212 -30.32 6.89 2.05
C LEU A 212 -31.36 6.29 2.99
N VAL A 213 -31.21 6.61 4.26
CA VAL A 213 -32.08 6.13 5.33
C VAL A 213 -33.09 7.20 5.68
N ASP A 214 -34.31 6.77 5.91
CA ASP A 214 -35.44 7.64 6.20
C ASP A 214 -35.50 7.95 7.71
N PRO A 215 -36.05 9.10 8.13
CA PRO A 215 -36.37 9.35 9.53
C PRO A 215 -37.07 8.19 10.25
N ASP A 216 -37.93 7.43 9.57
CA ASP A 216 -38.67 6.31 10.19
C ASP A 216 -37.78 5.10 10.54
N ASP A 217 -36.59 5.00 9.94
CA ASP A 217 -35.60 3.96 10.23
C ASP A 217 -34.75 4.27 11.49
N ALA A 218 -34.98 5.40 12.14
CA ALA A 218 -34.22 5.82 13.30
C ALA A 218 -34.39 4.83 14.47
N PRO A 219 -33.31 4.18 14.94
CA PRO A 219 -33.41 3.21 16.02
C PRO A 219 -33.85 3.93 17.30
N LEU A 220 -34.72 3.27 18.07
CA LEU A 220 -35.24 3.84 19.32
C LEU A 220 -34.12 4.14 20.34
N THR A 221 -32.95 3.53 20.17
CA THR A 221 -31.73 3.76 20.96
C THR A 221 -30.97 5.05 20.58
N ALA A 222 -31.29 5.70 19.46
CA ALA A 222 -30.65 6.95 19.02
C ALA A 222 -31.13 8.20 19.79
N VAL A 223 -32.13 8.07 20.67
CA VAL A 223 -32.68 9.11 21.57
C VAL A 223 -31.83 9.10 22.86
N ARG A 224 -31.15 10.14 23.40
CA ARG A 224 -31.29 11.62 23.44
C ARG A 224 -29.96 12.28 23.88
N PRO A 225 -29.53 13.42 23.30
CA PRO A 225 -28.60 14.36 23.96
C PRO A 225 -29.25 15.13 25.13
N ASP A 226 -30.55 15.43 25.06
CA ASP A 226 -31.24 16.25 26.09
C ASP A 226 -31.36 15.60 27.48
N ARG A 227 -31.24 14.26 27.58
CA ARG A 227 -31.20 13.59 28.90
C ARG A 227 -29.82 13.70 29.57
N ARG A 228 -28.74 13.91 28.80
CA ARG A 228 -27.39 14.12 29.37
C ARG A 228 -27.23 15.54 29.92
N ALA A 229 -27.86 16.53 29.31
CA ALA A 229 -27.89 17.90 29.81
C ALA A 229 -28.64 18.02 31.15
N LEU A 230 -29.76 17.31 31.31
CA LEU A 230 -30.50 17.27 32.59
C LEU A 230 -29.78 16.45 33.69
N GLY A 231 -28.98 15.45 33.32
CA GLY A 231 -28.17 14.69 34.29
C GLY A 231 -27.00 15.50 34.87
N ALA A 232 -26.34 16.31 34.05
CA ALA A 232 -25.26 17.19 34.51
C ALA A 232 -25.76 18.29 35.47
N ALA A 233 -26.96 18.84 35.21
CA ALA A 233 -27.59 19.82 36.09
C ALA A 233 -28.02 19.22 37.44
N ALA A 234 -28.50 17.97 37.47
CA ALA A 234 -28.89 17.29 38.70
C ALA A 234 -27.68 16.91 39.57
N VAL A 235 -26.55 16.49 38.97
CA VAL A 235 -25.31 16.23 39.71
C VAL A 235 -24.70 17.53 40.26
N ALA A 236 -24.75 18.63 39.52
CA ALA A 236 -24.34 19.94 40.02
C ALA A 236 -25.23 20.42 41.20
N ALA A 237 -26.53 20.17 41.16
CA ALA A 237 -27.43 20.54 42.27
C ALA A 237 -27.18 19.73 43.56
N VAL A 238 -26.79 18.44 43.46
CA VAL A 238 -26.47 17.62 44.65
C VAL A 238 -25.13 18.04 45.29
N VAL A 239 -24.15 18.50 44.48
CA VAL A 239 -22.90 19.05 45.01
C VAL A 239 -23.10 20.42 45.66
N PHE A 240 -24.00 21.27 45.14
CA PHE A 240 -24.30 22.57 45.75
C PHE A 240 -25.19 22.49 47.01
N VAL A 241 -25.94 21.41 47.23
CA VAL A 241 -26.74 21.22 48.46
C VAL A 241 -25.95 20.56 49.59
N THR A 242 -24.87 19.82 49.28
CA THR A 242 -24.01 19.20 50.30
C THR A 242 -22.82 20.09 50.74
N LEU A 243 -22.54 21.17 49.99
CA LEU A 243 -21.59 22.22 50.37
C LEU A 243 -22.35 23.54 50.60
N GLY A 244 -23.10 23.57 51.70
CA GLY A 244 -23.77 24.80 52.16
C GLY A 244 -22.77 25.92 52.49
N PRO A 245 -23.02 27.16 52.06
CA PRO A 245 -22.21 28.33 52.42
C PRO A 245 -22.65 28.89 53.78
N GLY A 246 -21.83 28.66 54.81
CA GLY A 246 -21.98 29.22 56.15
C GLY A 246 -21.35 28.25 57.18
N ALA A 247 -20.44 28.61 58.06
CA ALA A 247 -20.13 29.93 58.57
C ALA A 247 -18.66 29.95 59.06
N LEU A 248 -17.86 30.80 58.43
CA LEU A 248 -16.72 31.44 59.07
C LEU A 248 -17.27 32.39 60.14
N GLY A 249 -16.87 32.20 61.40
CA GLY A 249 -17.17 33.10 62.51
C GLY A 249 -15.98 33.14 63.48
N PRO A 250 -15.48 34.33 63.89
CA PRO A 250 -14.20 34.48 64.58
C PRO A 250 -14.34 34.48 66.11
N GLY A 251 -13.32 33.98 66.84
CA GLY A 251 -13.03 34.44 68.20
C GLY A 251 -12.68 33.39 69.26
N ALA A 252 -11.51 33.60 69.88
CA ALA A 252 -11.17 33.37 71.29
C ALA A 252 -10.72 31.98 71.82
N TRP A 253 -9.39 31.85 71.94
CA TRP A 253 -8.57 31.39 73.10
C TRP A 253 -9.04 30.24 74.04
N GLY A 254 -8.16 29.23 74.21
CA GLY A 254 -7.93 28.53 75.50
C GLY A 254 -8.03 26.99 75.51
N PRO A 255 -7.33 26.24 76.39
CA PRO A 255 -6.44 25.14 75.95
C PRO A 255 -6.68 23.71 76.52
N ARG A 256 -6.05 22.74 75.82
CA ARG A 256 -5.52 21.40 76.22
C ARG A 256 -6.47 20.25 76.63
N GLY A 257 -6.32 19.11 75.96
CA GLY A 257 -6.56 17.75 76.50
C GLY A 257 -6.69 16.66 75.41
N PRO A 258 -6.27 15.39 75.62
CA PRO A 258 -5.66 14.54 74.58
C PRO A 258 -6.55 13.41 73.97
N VAL A 259 -6.30 13.10 72.67
CA VAL A 259 -6.09 11.79 71.97
C VAL A 259 -7.06 10.61 72.33
N PRO A 260 -7.67 9.84 71.38
CA PRO A 260 -6.90 9.02 70.44
C PRO A 260 -7.39 8.77 69.01
N SER A 261 -6.35 8.55 68.20
CA SER A 261 -6.16 7.82 66.94
C SER A 261 -7.32 7.03 66.35
N ALA A 262 -7.60 7.29 65.07
CA ALA A 262 -7.98 6.26 64.11
C ALA A 262 -7.09 6.42 62.86
N GLU A 263 -6.32 5.37 62.65
CA GLU A 263 -5.36 5.08 61.60
C GLU A 263 -6.05 5.00 60.24
N VAL A 264 -5.62 5.82 59.27
CA VAL A 264 -5.82 5.52 57.85
C VAL A 264 -4.49 5.78 57.15
N VAL A 265 -3.97 4.70 56.59
CA VAL A 265 -2.72 4.57 55.86
C VAL A 265 -2.72 5.50 54.65
N ALA A 266 -1.76 6.44 54.64
CA ALA A 266 -1.37 7.19 53.45
C ALA A 266 -0.47 6.31 52.57
N LEU A 267 -0.78 6.24 51.28
CA LEU A 267 0.14 5.74 50.27
C LEU A 267 0.73 6.97 49.58
N ASP A 268 1.98 7.25 49.93
CA ASP A 268 2.79 8.35 49.45
C ASP A 268 3.53 7.89 48.19
N VAL A 269 3.40 8.62 47.07
CA VAL A 269 4.33 8.53 45.93
C VAL A 269 4.71 9.97 45.54
N PRO A 270 6.02 10.31 45.56
CA PRO A 270 6.50 11.69 45.44
C PRO A 270 6.66 12.19 43.98
N PRO A 271 6.93 13.50 43.80
CA PRO A 271 6.69 14.24 42.56
C PRO A 271 7.97 14.58 41.76
N ALA A 272 7.82 14.76 40.45
CA ALA A 272 8.65 15.58 39.56
C ALA A 272 7.86 15.76 38.24
N GLY A 273 7.66 16.92 37.62
CA GLY A 273 8.45 18.14 37.60
C GLY A 273 8.97 18.37 36.17
N ALA A 274 8.12 18.83 35.24
CA ALA A 274 8.57 19.40 33.97
C ALA A 274 7.52 20.40 33.44
N ALA A 275 7.99 21.63 33.22
CA ALA A 275 7.22 22.77 32.74
C ALA A 275 6.78 22.59 31.28
N LEU A 276 5.53 22.94 30.98
CA LEU A 276 5.07 23.14 29.61
C LEU A 276 4.61 24.59 29.44
N VAL A 277 5.32 25.28 28.55
CA VAL A 277 5.04 26.62 28.03
C VAL A 277 3.81 26.54 27.11
N PRO A 278 2.81 27.43 27.23
CA PRO A 278 1.67 27.44 26.32
C PRO A 278 2.04 28.16 25.01
N ILE A 279 2.06 27.43 23.89
CA ILE A 279 2.05 28.02 22.54
C ILE A 279 0.61 27.91 22.03
N GLY A 280 -0.02 29.06 21.82
CA GLY A 280 -1.41 29.17 21.34
C GLY A 280 -1.55 28.81 19.86
N PRO A 281 -2.78 28.45 19.42
CA PRO A 281 -3.04 28.09 18.03
C PRO A 281 -3.05 29.32 17.12
N VAL A 282 -2.17 29.31 16.11
CA VAL A 282 -2.19 30.24 14.98
C VAL A 282 -3.26 29.75 13.98
N GLY A 283 -4.33 30.52 13.82
CA GLY A 283 -5.38 30.27 12.84
C GLY A 283 -4.96 30.64 11.41
N PRO A 284 -5.58 30.04 10.38
CA PRO A 284 -5.23 30.33 8.99
C PRO A 284 -5.69 31.72 8.57
N VAL A 285 -4.74 32.49 8.03
CA VAL A 285 -4.95 33.80 7.41
C VAL A 285 -5.59 33.61 6.03
N ALA A 286 -6.77 34.19 5.84
CA ALA A 286 -7.44 34.27 4.55
C ALA A 286 -6.70 35.23 3.60
N PRO A 287 -6.43 34.85 2.34
CA PRO A 287 -5.86 35.78 1.38
C PRO A 287 -6.92 36.75 0.84
N ARG A 288 -6.57 38.03 0.90
CA ARG A 288 -7.32 39.16 0.34
C ARG A 288 -7.26 39.10 -1.20
N SER A 289 -8.43 39.02 -1.83
CA SER A 289 -8.61 39.17 -3.27
C SER A 289 -8.35 40.63 -3.68
N ARG A 290 -7.41 40.83 -4.60
CA ARG A 290 -7.21 42.11 -5.28
C ARG A 290 -7.94 42.07 -6.62
N VAL A 291 -8.83 43.03 -6.78
CA VAL A 291 -9.57 43.36 -8.00
C VAL A 291 -8.58 43.66 -9.14
N GLY A 292 -8.77 42.98 -10.27
CA GLY A 292 -8.09 43.23 -11.53
C GLY A 292 -9.04 42.93 -12.68
N SER A 293 -9.60 43.99 -13.24
CA SER A 293 -10.49 44.03 -14.40
C SER A 293 -9.74 43.70 -15.69
N ALA A 294 -10.28 42.81 -16.52
CA ALA A 294 -10.00 42.74 -17.96
C ALA A 294 -11.10 41.93 -18.69
N ASP A 295 -11.95 42.67 -19.40
CA ASP A 295 -12.59 42.40 -20.69
C ASP A 295 -13.01 40.98 -21.12
N SER A 296 -14.34 40.84 -21.19
CA SER A 296 -15.16 40.27 -22.27
C SER A 296 -14.47 39.44 -23.37
N ALA A 297 -14.77 38.14 -23.39
CA ALA A 297 -14.96 37.38 -24.61
C ALA A 297 -16.14 36.42 -24.45
N VAL A 298 -17.24 36.76 -25.14
CA VAL A 298 -18.44 35.94 -25.30
C VAL A 298 -18.07 34.73 -26.15
N TRP A 299 -18.25 33.51 -25.63
CA TRP A 299 -18.23 32.31 -26.45
C TRP A 299 -19.55 31.55 -26.31
N SER A 300 -20.35 31.64 -27.36
CA SER A 300 -21.59 30.88 -27.54
C SER A 300 -21.29 29.42 -27.91
N PRO A 301 -21.98 28.43 -27.32
CA PRO A 301 -21.95 27.06 -27.83
C PRO A 301 -22.84 26.90 -29.07
N PRO A 302 -22.44 26.09 -30.08
CA PRO A 302 -23.26 25.85 -31.25
C PRO A 302 -24.45 24.92 -30.95
N SER A 303 -25.61 25.36 -31.41
CA SER A 303 -26.88 24.63 -31.44
C SER A 303 -26.77 23.32 -32.23
N VAL A 304 -27.14 22.20 -31.61
CA VAL A 304 -27.35 20.92 -32.29
C VAL A 304 -28.85 20.69 -32.43
N PRO A 305 -29.37 20.34 -33.61
CA PRO A 305 -30.80 20.22 -33.86
C PRO A 305 -31.41 18.97 -33.21
N THR A 306 -32.53 19.21 -32.54
CA THR A 306 -33.51 18.23 -32.06
C THR A 306 -34.09 17.41 -33.21
N THR A 307 -33.73 16.13 -33.29
CA THR A 307 -34.45 15.13 -34.09
C THR A 307 -35.40 14.34 -33.19
N ARG A 308 -36.69 14.62 -33.36
CA ARG A 308 -37.83 13.88 -32.79
C ARG A 308 -38.14 12.67 -33.66
N PRO A 309 -38.29 11.46 -33.10
CA PRO A 309 -39.10 10.43 -33.73
C PRO A 309 -40.45 10.28 -33.04
N SER A 310 -41.41 9.96 -33.90
CA SER A 310 -42.84 9.84 -33.68
C SER A 310 -43.22 8.64 -32.81
N ALA A 311 -44.40 8.75 -32.19
CA ALA A 311 -45.11 7.68 -31.50
C ALA A 311 -45.53 6.56 -32.47
N ALA A 312 -45.37 5.31 -32.02
CA ALA A 312 -46.38 4.24 -32.04
C ALA A 312 -45.69 2.88 -31.82
N SER A 313 -46.10 2.14 -30.78
CA SER A 313 -46.73 0.82 -30.92
C SER A 313 -46.66 0.08 -29.59
N THR A 314 -47.83 -0.12 -28.99
CA THR A 314 -48.12 -1.07 -27.92
C THR A 314 -47.85 -2.51 -28.40
N VAL A 315 -46.98 -3.24 -27.70
CA VAL A 315 -46.98 -4.70 -27.71
C VAL A 315 -46.76 -5.19 -26.27
N ALA A 316 -47.69 -6.04 -25.83
CA ALA A 316 -47.73 -6.67 -24.53
C ALA A 316 -46.54 -7.61 -24.34
N GLU A 317 -45.88 -7.51 -23.19
CA GLU A 317 -44.81 -8.43 -22.78
C GLU A 317 -45.43 -9.63 -22.05
N ALA A 318 -45.33 -10.80 -22.66
CA ALA A 318 -45.68 -12.07 -22.08
C ALA A 318 -44.60 -12.50 -21.08
N ALA A 319 -45.00 -12.75 -19.83
CA ALA A 319 -44.14 -13.34 -18.82
C ALA A 319 -43.73 -14.76 -19.24
N VAL A 320 -42.45 -14.94 -19.59
CA VAL A 320 -41.83 -16.26 -19.71
C VAL A 320 -41.15 -16.58 -18.38
N ALA A 321 -41.78 -17.46 -17.61
CA ALA A 321 -41.17 -18.09 -16.45
C ALA A 321 -40.04 -19.02 -16.93
N VAL A 322 -38.79 -18.66 -16.64
CA VAL A 322 -37.64 -19.56 -16.82
C VAL A 322 -37.60 -20.50 -15.62
N ALA A 323 -37.94 -21.76 -15.87
CA ALA A 323 -37.81 -22.85 -14.90
C ALA A 323 -36.32 -23.18 -14.69
N LEU A 324 -35.89 -23.17 -13.43
CA LEU A 324 -34.58 -23.67 -13.00
C LEU A 324 -34.50 -25.20 -13.20
N PRO A 325 -33.39 -25.74 -13.77
CA PRO A 325 -33.19 -27.18 -13.83
C PRO A 325 -32.90 -27.76 -12.44
N PRO A 326 -33.32 -29.01 -12.16
CA PRO A 326 -33.10 -29.65 -10.87
C PRO A 326 -31.61 -29.95 -10.62
N ALA A 327 -31.20 -29.78 -9.37
CA ALA A 327 -29.87 -30.07 -8.87
C ALA A 327 -29.46 -31.53 -9.12
N SER A 328 -28.27 -31.72 -9.67
CA SER A 328 -27.64 -33.04 -9.81
C SER A 328 -27.19 -33.56 -8.42
N PRO A 329 -27.35 -34.87 -8.13
CA PRO A 329 -26.88 -35.45 -6.89
C PRO A 329 -25.33 -35.48 -6.82
N PRO A 330 -24.74 -35.45 -5.60
CA PRO A 330 -23.29 -35.42 -5.45
C PRO A 330 -22.65 -36.73 -5.92
N ALA A 331 -21.62 -36.59 -6.76
CA ALA A 331 -20.74 -37.67 -7.16
C ALA A 331 -19.92 -38.16 -5.95
N VAL A 332 -20.01 -39.45 -5.67
CA VAL A 332 -19.19 -40.16 -4.69
C VAL A 332 -17.75 -40.21 -5.22
N VAL A 333 -16.82 -39.58 -4.50
CA VAL A 333 -15.38 -39.65 -4.76
C VAL A 333 -14.85 -40.99 -4.26
N PRO A 334 -14.13 -41.79 -5.08
CA PRO A 334 -13.50 -43.02 -4.62
C PRO A 334 -12.27 -42.71 -3.75
N ILE A 335 -12.19 -43.43 -2.63
CA ILE A 335 -11.10 -43.45 -1.66
C ILE A 335 -9.80 -43.90 -2.38
N PRO A 336 -8.68 -43.16 -2.30
CA PRO A 336 -7.41 -43.67 -2.79
C PRO A 336 -6.87 -44.76 -1.86
N SER A 337 -6.67 -45.94 -2.43
CA SER A 337 -5.99 -47.07 -1.81
C SER A 337 -4.60 -46.68 -1.33
N ALA A 338 -4.30 -47.07 -0.09
CA ALA A 338 -2.96 -47.05 0.48
C ALA A 338 -2.00 -47.85 -0.41
N SER A 339 -0.98 -47.19 -0.95
CA SER A 339 0.09 -47.84 -1.70
C SER A 339 1.40 -47.75 -0.92
N SER A 340 1.91 -48.95 -0.68
CA SER A 340 3.15 -49.40 -0.06
C SER A 340 4.37 -48.47 -0.04
N VAL A 341 4.93 -48.37 1.15
CA VAL A 341 6.31 -47.99 1.50
C VAL A 341 7.33 -48.82 0.70
N PRO A 342 8.33 -48.20 0.04
CA PRO A 342 9.49 -48.92 -0.44
C PRO A 342 10.59 -48.98 0.64
N THR A 343 10.97 -50.22 0.95
CA THR A 343 12.14 -50.63 1.75
C THR A 343 13.46 -50.07 1.21
N PRO A 344 14.36 -49.53 2.05
CA PRO A 344 15.71 -49.16 1.62
C PRO A 344 16.59 -50.41 1.40
N GLY A 345 17.07 -50.60 0.17
CA GLY A 345 18.10 -51.58 -0.16
C GLY A 345 19.52 -51.06 0.16
N PRO A 346 20.51 -51.94 0.33
CA PRO A 346 21.78 -51.61 0.98
C PRO A 346 22.79 -50.91 0.07
N VAL A 347 23.60 -50.09 0.74
CA VAL A 347 24.80 -49.38 0.28
C VAL A 347 25.90 -50.35 -0.16
N PRO A 348 26.60 -50.07 -1.27
CA PRO A 348 27.98 -50.52 -1.47
C PRO A 348 28.99 -49.38 -1.24
N THR A 349 29.91 -49.65 -0.32
CA THR A 349 31.14 -48.93 0.02
C THR A 349 32.12 -48.86 -1.18
N PRO A 350 32.92 -47.79 -1.31
CA PRO A 350 33.84 -47.57 -2.42
C PRO A 350 35.19 -48.28 -2.23
N ASP A 351 35.93 -48.48 -3.31
CA ASP A 351 37.40 -48.40 -3.29
C ASP A 351 38.02 -48.12 -4.67
N PRO A 352 39.26 -47.58 -4.73
CA PRO A 352 39.81 -46.79 -5.82
C PRO A 352 40.71 -47.59 -6.77
N SER A 353 40.96 -47.07 -7.97
CA SER A 353 42.22 -47.31 -8.67
C SER A 353 42.51 -46.31 -9.80
N ALA A 354 43.61 -45.59 -9.57
CA ALA A 354 44.74 -45.36 -10.47
C ALA A 354 44.51 -44.79 -11.89
N SER A 355 45.05 -43.59 -12.08
CA SER A 355 45.52 -43.01 -13.34
C SER A 355 46.53 -43.93 -14.07
N PRO A 356 46.76 -43.72 -15.39
CA PRO A 356 47.83 -42.79 -15.75
C PRO A 356 47.58 -41.90 -16.98
N ILE A 357 48.33 -40.80 -16.97
CA ILE A 357 48.59 -39.79 -18.00
C ILE A 357 49.29 -40.42 -19.22
N PRO A 358 49.08 -39.90 -20.44
CA PRO A 358 50.23 -39.38 -21.20
C PRO A 358 50.01 -38.00 -21.85
N THR A 359 51.10 -37.23 -21.84
CA THR A 359 51.39 -35.90 -22.39
C THR A 359 51.50 -35.87 -23.94
N PRO A 360 51.65 -34.68 -24.59
CA PRO A 360 51.19 -34.36 -25.94
C PRO A 360 52.28 -34.38 -27.03
N PRO A 361 51.91 -34.03 -28.28
CA PRO A 361 52.80 -33.29 -29.18
C PRO A 361 52.17 -31.96 -29.65
N VAL A 362 52.86 -30.83 -29.48
CA VAL A 362 53.74 -30.11 -30.42
C VAL A 362 53.02 -29.04 -31.26
N ALA A 363 53.67 -27.88 -31.26
CA ALA A 363 53.37 -26.59 -31.85
C ALA A 363 52.93 -26.58 -33.33
N SER A 364 52.13 -25.56 -33.68
CA SER A 364 52.29 -24.88 -34.98
C SER A 364 51.72 -23.46 -34.96
N ALA A 365 52.20 -22.66 -35.90
CA ALA A 365 52.43 -21.22 -35.84
C ALA A 365 51.20 -20.30 -35.98
N SER A 366 51.40 -19.05 -35.53
CA SER A 366 50.64 -17.85 -35.91
C SER A 366 50.44 -17.71 -37.42
N PRO A 367 49.39 -17.00 -37.83
CA PRO A 367 49.68 -15.70 -38.42
C PRO A 367 48.79 -14.55 -37.93
N THR A 368 49.42 -13.39 -37.81
CA THR A 368 48.86 -12.04 -37.77
C THR A 368 48.00 -11.75 -39.00
N PRO A 369 46.87 -11.05 -38.84
CA PRO A 369 46.54 -9.96 -39.76
C PRO A 369 46.14 -8.68 -38.98
N THR A 370 46.86 -7.59 -39.20
CA THR A 370 46.46 -6.49 -40.11
C THR A 370 45.48 -5.53 -39.45
N VAL A 371 46.05 -4.45 -38.92
CA VAL A 371 45.35 -3.21 -38.55
C VAL A 371 44.80 -2.59 -39.84
N THR A 372 43.49 -2.42 -39.93
CA THR A 372 42.85 -1.55 -40.92
C THR A 372 42.01 -0.52 -40.18
N ALA A 373 42.36 0.74 -40.41
CA ALA A 373 41.69 1.90 -39.86
C ALA A 373 40.43 2.26 -40.67
N THR A 374 39.56 3.07 -40.04
CA THR A 374 38.58 4.02 -40.63
C THR A 374 37.15 3.46 -40.82
N PRO A 375 36.05 4.26 -40.75
CA PRO A 375 35.83 5.63 -40.23
C PRO A 375 34.75 5.72 -39.11
N SER A 376 34.72 6.91 -38.50
CA SER A 376 33.64 7.48 -37.67
C SER A 376 32.27 7.51 -38.39
N PRO A 377 31.15 7.19 -37.72
CA PRO A 377 29.82 7.65 -38.12
C PRO A 377 29.36 8.86 -37.29
N ASP A 378 28.76 9.82 -38.00
CA ASP A 378 28.13 11.04 -37.48
C ASP A 378 27.08 10.78 -36.37
N PRO A 379 26.98 11.68 -35.36
CA PRO A 379 25.88 11.68 -34.40
C PRO A 379 24.73 12.53 -34.94
N GLY A 380 23.95 11.97 -35.85
CA GLY A 380 22.74 12.62 -36.36
C GLY A 380 21.58 11.65 -36.33
N LEU A 381 20.51 12.02 -35.61
CA LEU A 381 19.23 11.33 -35.46
C LEU A 381 19.18 10.34 -34.28
N LEU A 382 18.75 10.85 -33.11
CA LEU A 382 17.68 10.32 -32.26
C LEU A 382 17.66 11.11 -30.94
N ALA A 383 17.20 12.36 -31.01
CA ALA A 383 16.77 13.14 -29.85
C ALA A 383 15.32 13.55 -30.06
N ILE A 384 14.42 12.56 -29.98
CA ILE A 384 13.01 12.79 -29.69
C ILE A 384 12.74 12.06 -28.38
N CYS A 385 13.27 12.64 -27.30
CA CYS A 385 12.70 12.39 -25.98
C CYS A 385 11.32 13.04 -26.01
N LEU A 386 10.27 12.22 -25.99
CA LEU A 386 8.94 12.70 -25.66
C LEU A 386 9.01 13.25 -24.23
N ASP A 387 8.92 14.57 -24.17
CA ASP A 387 8.77 15.37 -22.97
C ASP A 387 7.58 14.82 -22.15
N PRO A 388 7.80 14.28 -20.94
CA PRO A 388 6.69 13.85 -20.10
C PRO A 388 5.97 15.10 -19.61
N LEU A 389 4.79 15.34 -20.19
CA LEU A 389 3.69 16.17 -19.68
C LEU A 389 3.99 16.80 -18.32
N GLN A 390 4.49 18.04 -18.34
CA GLN A 390 4.53 18.90 -17.16
C GLN A 390 3.10 19.19 -16.71
N LEU A 391 2.63 18.42 -15.74
CA LEU A 391 1.51 18.78 -14.88
C LEU A 391 2.08 19.27 -13.54
N PRO A 392 1.44 20.27 -12.90
CA PRO A 392 2.07 21.09 -11.88
C PRO A 392 2.37 20.26 -10.62
N LEU A 393 3.65 19.93 -10.44
CA LEU A 393 4.16 19.40 -9.18
C LEU A 393 4.29 20.56 -8.19
N LEU A 394 3.60 20.42 -7.07
CA LEU A 394 3.88 21.20 -5.86
C LEU A 394 5.30 20.86 -5.38
N ASP A 395 6.07 21.92 -5.15
CA ASP A 395 7.36 22.04 -4.43
C ASP A 395 8.50 21.06 -4.73
N PRO A 396 9.47 21.46 -5.58
CA PRO A 396 10.82 20.91 -5.57
C PRO A 396 11.61 21.50 -4.40
N LEU A 397 11.63 20.79 -3.28
CA LEU A 397 12.59 21.05 -2.21
C LEU A 397 13.97 20.47 -2.57
N LEU A 398 14.94 21.38 -2.66
CA LEU A 398 16.40 21.21 -2.43
C LEU A 398 17.29 20.76 -3.60
N CYS A 399 17.88 21.76 -4.27
CA CYS A 399 19.30 21.78 -4.63
C CYS A 399 19.84 23.22 -4.43
N PRO A 400 20.93 23.45 -3.67
CA PRO A 400 21.55 24.76 -3.58
C PRO A 400 22.39 25.07 -4.82
N SER A 401 22.30 26.31 -5.30
CA SER A 401 23.06 26.85 -6.43
C SER A 401 24.53 27.08 -6.05
N PRO A 402 25.50 26.65 -6.88
CA PRO A 402 26.87 27.17 -6.80
C PRO A 402 27.01 28.39 -7.73
N ALA A 403 27.07 29.57 -7.12
CA ALA A 403 27.68 30.76 -7.75
C ALA A 403 29.19 30.76 -7.45
N PRO A 404 30.00 31.48 -8.25
CA PRO A 404 30.08 32.93 -8.08
C PRO A 404 29.45 33.77 -9.20
#